data_AF-A0A1Y5E1C7-F1
#
_entry.id   AF-A0A1Y5E1C7-F1
#
_cell.length_a   1.000
_cell.length_b   1.000
_cell.length_c   1.000
_cell.angle_alpha   90.00
_cell.angle_beta   90.00
_cell.angle_gamma   90.00
#
_symmetry.space_group_name_H-M   'P 1'
#
loop_
_entity.id
_entity.type
_entity.pdbx_description
1 polymer ?
#
loop_
_entity_poly.entity_id
_entity_poly.type
_entity_poly.pdbx_seq_one_letter_code
_entity_poly.pdbx_strand_id
1 'polypeptide(L)'
;MLDISPVLFLSVGIVFLIVLARLNSTLFKPLLKHMDDRAAQIKKDLENAKSNGANVDDMLAEANDVLAVAKKEATVIREKAYNEAKEKADVKLQAAKSSIDNKYEDFAKSIEDDTKALKDSLTSQMPLFKESLKAKISSI
;
A
#
# COMPACT_ATOMS: atom_id res chain seq x y z
N MET A 1 -25.59 75.44 -59.84
CA MET A 1 -25.40 74.03 -60.27
C MET A 1 -25.53 73.09 -59.07
N LEU A 2 -26.70 73.10 -58.41
CA LEU A 2 -27.10 72.09 -57.42
C LEU A 2 -28.63 72.15 -57.36
N ASP A 3 -29.27 71.57 -58.36
CA ASP A 3 -30.71 71.29 -58.32
C ASP A 3 -30.89 70.04 -57.46
N ILE A 4 -31.09 70.22 -56.15
CA ILE A 4 -31.46 69.11 -55.27
C ILE A 4 -32.91 68.78 -55.59
N SER A 5 -33.11 67.86 -56.53
CA SER A 5 -34.43 67.31 -56.81
C SER A 5 -34.83 66.38 -55.67
N PRO A 6 -35.95 66.65 -54.95
CA PRO A 6 -36.43 65.79 -53.87
C PRO A 6 -36.68 64.34 -54.33
N VAL A 7 -37.02 64.15 -55.60
CA VAL A 7 -37.25 62.84 -56.23
C VAL A 7 -35.94 62.05 -56.35
N LEU A 8 -34.84 62.71 -56.70
CA LEU A 8 -33.50 62.11 -56.75
C LEU A 8 -33.00 61.72 -55.36
N PHE A 9 -33.25 62.56 -54.35
CA PHE A 9 -32.90 62.24 -52.97
C PHE A 9 -33.68 61.03 -52.44
N LEU A 10 -34.99 60.96 -52.74
CA LEU A 10 -35.83 59.84 -52.32
C LEU A 10 -35.43 58.53 -53.03
N SER A 11 -35.13 58.57 -54.34
CA SER A 11 -34.72 57.38 -55.09
C SER A 11 -33.37 56.84 -54.64
N VAL A 12 -32.38 57.71 -54.40
CA VAL A 12 -31.09 57.31 -53.84
C VAL A 12 -31.25 56.74 -52.43
N GLY A 13 -32.12 57.34 -51.60
CA GLY A 13 -32.44 56.83 -50.27
C GLY A 13 -33.05 55.42 -50.30
N ILE A 14 -33.98 55.15 -51.21
CA ILE A 14 -34.59 53.82 -51.37
C ILE A 14 -33.53 52.79 -51.80
N VAL A 15 -32.70 53.12 -52.80
CA VAL A 15 -31.62 52.23 -53.25
C VAL A 15 -30.61 51.97 -52.13
N PHE A 16 -30.24 52.98 -51.36
CA PHE A 16 -29.38 52.84 -50.20
C PHE A 16 -29.96 51.90 -49.14
N LEU A 17 -31.25 52.03 -48.82
CA LEU A 17 -31.94 51.15 -47.86
C LEU A 17 -31.99 49.71 -48.35
N ILE A 18 -32.23 49.47 -49.64
CA ILE A 18 -32.22 48.12 -50.22
C ILE A 18 -30.81 47.50 -50.12
N VAL A 19 -29.77 48.26 -50.46
CA VAL A 19 -28.37 47.81 -50.34
C VAL A 19 -28.00 47.55 -48.88
N LEU A 20 -28.40 48.42 -47.95
CA LEU A 20 -28.15 48.27 -46.52
C LEU A 20 -28.84 47.03 -45.96
N ALA A 21 -30.10 46.77 -46.34
CA ALA A 21 -30.83 45.56 -45.96
C ALA A 21 -30.13 44.30 -46.49
N ARG A 22 -29.67 44.32 -47.76
CA ARG A 22 -28.93 43.20 -48.35
C ARG A 22 -27.59 42.98 -47.64
N LEU A 23 -26.85 44.05 -47.34
CA LEU A 23 -25.57 44.01 -46.66
C LEU A 23 -25.71 43.51 -45.21
N ASN A 24 -26.78 43.88 -44.51
CA ASN A 24 -27.08 43.39 -43.16
C ASN A 24 -27.21 41.86 -43.13
N SER A 25 -27.95 41.30 -44.10
CA SER A 25 -28.12 39.85 -44.17
C SER A 25 -26.88 39.11 -44.67
N THR A 26 -26.13 39.69 -45.62
CA THR A 26 -25.03 39.00 -46.30
C THR A 26 -23.68 39.17 -45.60
N LEU A 27 -23.43 40.28 -44.91
CA LEU A 27 -22.13 40.59 -44.34
C LEU A 27 -22.18 40.76 -42.82
N PHE A 28 -23.03 41.64 -42.30
CA PHE A 28 -23.01 41.97 -40.87
C PHE A 28 -23.43 40.80 -39.99
N LYS A 29 -24.55 40.12 -40.32
CA LYS A 29 -25.00 38.93 -39.57
C LYS A 29 -23.96 37.81 -39.52
N PRO A 30 -23.39 37.33 -40.65
CA PRO A 30 -22.40 36.25 -40.58
C PRO A 30 -21.11 36.68 -39.89
N LEU A 31 -20.69 37.94 -40.03
CA LEU A 31 -19.47 38.45 -39.39
C LEU A 31 -19.62 38.53 -37.87
N LEU A 32 -20.74 39.08 -37.38
CA LEU A 32 -21.05 39.12 -35.95
C LEU A 32 -21.20 37.71 -35.37
N LYS A 33 -21.89 36.82 -36.08
CA LYS A 33 -22.00 35.41 -35.67
C LYS A 33 -20.61 34.76 -35.53
N HIS A 34 -19.70 35.00 -36.47
CA HIS A 34 -18.34 34.47 -36.37
C HIS A 34 -17.57 35.03 -35.16
N MET A 35 -17.80 36.28 -34.79
CA MET A 35 -17.21 36.88 -33.58
C MET A 35 -17.78 36.25 -32.31
N ASP A 36 -19.10 36.05 -32.25
CA ASP A 36 -19.79 35.43 -31.12
C ASP A 36 -19.38 33.95 -30.97
N ASP A 37 -19.32 33.20 -32.07
CA ASP A 37 -18.89 31.80 -32.08
C ASP A 37 -17.46 31.68 -31.57
N ARG A 38 -16.55 32.58 -31.99
CA ARG A 38 -15.17 32.63 -31.47
C ARG A 38 -15.12 32.97 -29.99
N ALA A 39 -15.88 33.96 -29.53
CA ALA A 39 -15.93 34.34 -28.13
C ALA A 39 -16.48 33.20 -27.25
N ALA A 40 -17.52 32.51 -27.72
CA ALA A 40 -18.11 31.36 -27.06
C ALA A 40 -17.12 30.19 -27.00
N GLN A 41 -16.39 29.92 -28.09
CA GLN A 41 -15.37 28.88 -28.14
C GLN A 41 -14.22 29.17 -27.17
N ILE A 42 -13.69 30.39 -27.14
CA ILE A 42 -12.62 30.78 -26.21
C ILE A 42 -13.08 30.62 -24.75
N LYS A 43 -14.32 31.05 -24.44
CA LYS A 43 -14.89 30.90 -23.11
C LYS A 43 -15.00 29.42 -22.71
N LYS A 44 -15.46 28.57 -23.62
CA LYS A 44 -15.58 27.13 -23.41
C LYS A 44 -14.21 26.47 -23.23
N ASP A 45 -13.21 26.85 -24.03
CA ASP A 45 -11.86 26.31 -23.95
C ASP A 45 -11.20 26.71 -22.62
N LEU A 46 -11.41 27.95 -22.14
CA LEU A 46 -10.94 28.40 -20.84
C LEU A 46 -11.61 27.63 -19.68
N GLU A 47 -12.92 27.42 -19.75
CA GLU A 47 -13.67 26.66 -18.75
C GLU A 47 -13.21 25.19 -18.70
N ASN A 48 -13.04 24.54 -19.85
CA ASN A 48 -12.52 23.18 -19.95
C ASN A 48 -11.08 23.08 -19.43
N ALA A 49 -10.22 24.05 -19.72
CA ALA A 49 -8.86 24.07 -19.21
C ALA A 49 -8.84 24.20 -17.68
N LYS A 50 -9.73 25.05 -17.12
CA LYS A 50 -9.88 25.22 -15.68
C LYS A 50 -10.44 23.96 -15.01
N SER A 51 -11.48 23.34 -15.58
CA SER A 51 -12.06 22.11 -15.02
C SER A 51 -11.07 20.95 -15.08
N ASN A 52 -10.31 20.82 -16.18
CA ASN A 52 -9.29 19.79 -16.28
C ASN A 52 -8.15 20.02 -15.28
N GLY A 53 -7.73 21.26 -15.05
CA GLY A 53 -6.75 21.58 -14.00
C GLY A 53 -7.23 21.18 -12.61
N ALA A 54 -8.46 21.55 -12.24
CA ALA A 54 -9.05 21.19 -10.94
C ALA A 54 -9.18 19.67 -10.77
N ASN A 55 -9.63 18.95 -11.80
CA ASN A 55 -9.74 17.49 -11.77
C ASN A 55 -8.37 16.81 -11.55
N VAL A 56 -7.29 17.37 -12.10
CA VAL A 56 -5.93 16.82 -11.92
C VAL A 56 -5.46 17.02 -10.48
N ASP A 57 -5.69 18.20 -9.90
CA ASP A 57 -5.32 18.47 -8.50
C ASP A 57 -6.10 17.59 -7.53
N ASP A 58 -7.40 17.40 -7.75
CA ASP A 58 -8.24 16.50 -6.95
C ASP A 58 -7.79 15.03 -7.07
N MET A 59 -7.49 14.57 -8.29
CA MET A 59 -6.95 13.21 -8.50
C MET A 59 -5.58 13.01 -7.84
N LEU A 60 -4.72 14.04 -7.84
CA LEU A 60 -3.44 13.99 -7.13
C LEU A 60 -3.63 13.96 -5.60
N ALA A 61 -4.60 14.69 -5.06
CA ALA A 61 -4.94 14.63 -3.65
C ALA A 61 -5.43 13.25 -3.24
N GLU A 62 -6.36 12.66 -4.01
CA GLU A 62 -6.87 11.30 -3.78
C GLU A 62 -5.75 10.25 -3.88
N ALA A 63 -4.88 10.33 -4.89
CA ALA A 63 -3.75 9.41 -5.03
C ALA A 63 -2.78 9.49 -3.83
N ASN A 64 -2.52 10.70 -3.32
CA ASN A 64 -1.67 10.88 -2.15
C ASN A 64 -2.31 10.33 -0.87
N ASP A 65 -3.63 10.46 -0.70
CA ASP A 65 -4.35 9.88 0.44
C ASP A 65 -4.30 8.35 0.40
N VAL A 66 -4.58 7.75 -0.76
CA VAL A 66 -4.47 6.29 -0.97
C VAL A 66 -3.05 5.80 -0.65
N LEU A 67 -2.02 6.52 -1.11
CA LEU A 67 -0.63 6.19 -0.80
C LEU A 67 -0.31 6.30 0.70
N ALA A 68 -0.86 7.30 1.39
CA ALA A 68 -0.67 7.48 2.82
C ALA A 68 -1.33 6.35 3.62
N VAL A 69 -2.56 5.97 3.26
CA VAL A 69 -3.28 4.83 3.86
C VAL A 69 -2.52 3.53 3.61
N ALA A 70 -2.13 3.26 2.37
CA ALA A 70 -1.37 2.05 2.02
C ALA A 70 -0.05 1.94 2.79
N LYS A 71 0.68 3.06 2.94
CA LYS A 71 1.91 3.09 3.76
C LYS A 71 1.62 2.79 5.22
N LYS A 72 0.56 3.37 5.80
CA LYS A 72 0.17 3.12 7.19
C LYS A 72 -0.20 1.66 7.40
N GLU A 73 -1.00 1.08 6.51
CA GLU A 73 -1.36 -0.33 6.55
C GLU A 73 -0.13 -1.23 6.42
N ALA A 74 0.79 -0.93 5.51
CA ALA A 74 2.03 -1.68 5.36
C ALA A 74 2.89 -1.65 6.64
N THR A 75 2.98 -0.50 7.32
CA THR A 75 3.67 -0.38 8.61
C THR A 75 2.98 -1.22 9.67
N VAL A 76 1.65 -1.18 9.77
CA VAL A 76 0.87 -1.99 10.73
C VAL A 76 1.04 -3.48 10.48
N ILE A 77 0.98 -3.92 9.22
CA ILE A 77 1.19 -5.33 8.84
C ILE A 77 2.61 -5.77 9.22
N ARG A 78 3.62 -4.94 8.93
CA ARG A 78 5.02 -5.23 9.26
C ARG A 78 5.21 -5.34 10.77
N GLU A 79 4.66 -4.41 11.54
CA GLU A 79 4.75 -4.41 13.00
C GLU A 79 4.04 -5.63 13.59
N LYS A 80 2.85 -5.96 13.11
CA LYS A 80 2.12 -7.16 13.52
C LYS A 80 2.91 -8.43 13.21
N ALA A 81 3.45 -8.55 12.00
CA ALA A 81 4.27 -9.70 11.62
C ALA A 81 5.55 -9.82 12.48
N TYR A 82 6.18 -8.70 12.81
CA TYR A 82 7.34 -8.68 13.69
C TYR A 82 6.99 -9.12 15.12
N ASN A 83 5.88 -8.61 15.67
CA ASN A 83 5.40 -8.98 17.00
C ASN A 83 5.00 -10.46 17.06
N GLU A 84 4.26 -10.96 16.08
CA GLU A 84 3.91 -12.39 16.00
C GLU A 84 5.15 -13.29 15.87
N ALA A 85 6.14 -12.86 15.08
CA ALA A 85 7.40 -13.61 14.96
C ALA A 85 8.17 -13.64 16.28
N LYS A 86 8.21 -12.51 17.00
CA LYS A 86 8.84 -12.40 18.32
C LYS A 86 8.12 -13.26 19.36
N GLU A 87 6.80 -13.21 19.41
CA GLU A 87 6.00 -14.03 20.33
C GLU A 87 6.19 -15.53 20.04
N LYS A 88 6.17 -15.94 18.77
CA LYS A 88 6.48 -17.34 18.40
C LYS A 88 7.89 -17.74 18.76
N ALA A 89 8.87 -16.84 18.64
CA ALA A 89 10.25 -17.11 19.05
C ALA A 89 10.35 -17.27 20.57
N ASP A 90 9.72 -16.40 21.35
CA ASP A 90 9.69 -16.46 22.81
C ASP A 90 8.99 -17.73 23.31
N VAL A 91 7.86 -18.11 22.72
CA VAL A 91 7.15 -19.37 23.04
C VAL A 91 8.04 -20.57 22.73
N LYS A 92 8.72 -20.60 21.58
CA LYS A 92 9.66 -21.69 21.24
C LYS A 92 10.85 -21.73 22.20
N LEU A 93 11.38 -20.59 22.60
CA LEU A 93 12.48 -20.50 23.57
C LEU A 93 12.05 -21.02 24.93
N GLN A 94 10.86 -20.64 25.41
CA GLN A 94 10.32 -21.09 26.67
C GLN A 94 10.02 -22.60 26.65
N ALA A 95 9.44 -23.10 25.56
CA ALA A 95 9.21 -24.54 25.38
C ALA A 95 10.53 -25.32 25.33
N ALA A 96 11.56 -24.80 24.64
CA ALA A 96 12.87 -25.42 24.60
C ALA A 96 13.54 -25.45 25.99
N LYS A 97 13.46 -24.36 26.75
CA LYS A 97 13.95 -24.31 28.14
C LYS A 97 13.23 -25.33 29.02
N SER A 98 11.90 -25.34 29.01
CA SER A 98 11.12 -26.30 29.78
C SER A 98 11.42 -27.75 29.38
N SER A 99 11.63 -28.04 28.08
CA SER A 99 12.05 -29.36 27.64
C SER A 99 13.44 -29.73 28.12
N ILE A 100 14.38 -28.77 28.22
CA ILE A 100 15.72 -29.02 28.75
C ILE A 100 15.65 -29.30 30.25
N ASP A 101 14.87 -28.52 31.00
CA ASP A 101 14.68 -28.71 32.44
C ASP A 101 14.09 -30.09 32.74
N ASN A 102 13.04 -30.49 32.01
CA ASN A 102 12.45 -31.83 32.13
C ASN A 102 13.46 -32.95 31.81
N LYS A 103 14.23 -32.80 30.71
CA LYS A 103 15.27 -33.77 30.35
C LYS A 103 16.36 -33.85 31.41
N TYR A 104 16.69 -32.74 32.05
CA TYR A 104 17.68 -32.70 33.11
C TYR A 104 17.17 -33.41 34.37
N GLU A 105 15.91 -33.18 34.76
CA GLU A 105 15.29 -33.92 35.86
C GLU A 105 15.22 -35.43 35.59
N ASP A 106 14.83 -35.83 34.38
CA ASP A 106 14.79 -37.24 33.99
C ASP A 106 16.19 -37.87 33.99
N PHE A 107 17.19 -37.14 33.50
CA PHE A 107 18.59 -37.59 33.55
C PHE A 107 19.10 -37.72 34.98
N ALA A 108 18.78 -36.78 35.87
CA ALA A 108 19.15 -36.84 37.28
C ALA A 108 18.54 -38.05 37.98
N LYS A 109 17.26 -38.35 37.72
CA LYS A 109 16.59 -39.57 38.23
C LYS A 109 17.26 -40.83 37.69
N SER A 110 17.53 -40.88 36.38
CA SER A 110 18.22 -42.03 35.76
C SER A 110 19.58 -42.29 36.38
N ILE A 111 20.38 -41.25 36.65
CA ILE A 111 21.68 -41.39 37.32
C ILE A 111 21.52 -41.94 38.74
N GLU A 112 20.50 -41.50 39.47
CA GLU A 112 20.25 -42.01 40.83
C GLU A 112 19.87 -43.49 40.80
N ASP A 113 19.01 -43.89 39.87
CA ASP A 113 18.58 -45.27 39.67
C ASP A 113 19.74 -46.16 39.19
N ASP A 114 20.54 -45.70 38.24
CA ASP A 114 21.75 -46.39 37.76
C ASP A 114 22.78 -46.57 38.89
N THR A 115 22.92 -45.56 39.76
CA THR A 115 23.84 -45.63 40.92
C THR A 115 23.35 -46.67 41.94
N LYS A 116 22.04 -46.73 42.21
CA LYS A 116 21.45 -47.77 43.06
C LYS A 116 21.65 -49.16 42.46
N ALA A 117 21.31 -49.33 41.18
CA ALA A 117 21.46 -50.60 40.47
C ALA A 117 22.93 -51.07 40.44
N LEU A 118 23.88 -50.15 40.21
CA LEU A 118 25.31 -50.45 40.23
C LEU A 118 25.76 -50.88 41.63
N LYS A 119 25.32 -50.19 42.69
CA LYS A 119 25.65 -50.52 44.08
C LYS A 119 25.11 -51.89 44.48
N ASP A 120 23.87 -52.21 44.09
CA ASP A 120 23.24 -53.49 44.35
C ASP A 120 23.95 -54.62 43.61
N SER A 121 24.29 -54.41 42.33
CA SER A 121 25.08 -55.35 41.53
C SER A 121 26.46 -55.60 42.13
N LEU A 122 27.18 -54.54 42.55
CA LEU A 122 28.50 -54.67 43.17
C LEU A 122 28.44 -55.42 44.51
N THR A 123 27.39 -55.18 45.30
CA THR A 123 27.16 -55.87 46.57
C THR A 123 26.85 -57.35 46.35
N SER A 124 26.04 -57.67 45.33
CA SER A 124 25.70 -59.04 44.94
C SER A 124 26.92 -59.81 44.38
N GLN A 125 27.83 -59.12 43.69
CA GLN A 125 29.05 -59.72 43.14
C GLN A 125 30.23 -59.79 44.14
N MET A 126 30.15 -59.06 45.27
CA MET A 126 31.18 -59.04 46.32
C MET A 126 31.55 -60.44 46.89
N PRO A 127 30.61 -61.38 47.10
CA PRO A 127 30.93 -62.74 47.56
C PRO A 127 31.72 -63.53 46.51
N LEU A 128 31.34 -63.44 45.23
CA LEU A 128 32.06 -64.06 44.11
C LEU A 128 33.48 -63.48 43.97
N PHE A 129 33.62 -62.17 44.19
CA PHE A 129 34.92 -61.52 44.20
C PHE A 129 35.78 -62.00 45.38
N LYS A 130 35.21 -62.15 46.58
CA LYS A 130 35.90 -62.74 47.74
C LYS A 130 36.31 -64.20 47.51
N GLU A 131 35.46 -65.01 46.90
CA GLU A 131 35.82 -66.40 46.54
C GLU A 131 36.95 -66.44 45.53
N SER A 132 36.88 -65.65 44.47
CA SER A 132 37.95 -65.62 43.46
C SER A 132 39.28 -65.13 44.02
N LEU A 133 39.27 -64.14 44.93
CA LEU A 133 40.47 -63.72 45.68
C LEU A 133 41.00 -64.83 46.59
N LYS A 134 40.13 -65.51 47.34
CA LYS A 134 40.54 -66.63 48.21
C LYS A 134 41.14 -67.77 47.40
N ALA A 135 40.52 -68.12 46.27
CA ALA A 135 41.04 -69.14 45.35
C ALA A 135 42.41 -68.76 44.79
N LYS A 136 42.63 -67.48 44.44
CA LYS A 136 43.91 -67.01 43.89
C LYS A 136 45.02 -66.91 44.95
N ILE A 137 44.68 -66.55 46.20
CA ILE A 137 45.62 -66.55 47.33
C ILE A 137 45.95 -67.98 47.77
N SER A 138 45.00 -68.92 47.74
CA SER A 138 45.24 -70.33 48.08
C SER A 138 45.97 -71.11 46.98
N SER A 139 46.14 -70.51 45.80
CA SER A 139 46.88 -71.04 44.65
C SER A 139 48.33 -70.52 44.60
N ILE A 140 48.75 -69.69 45.57
CA ILE A 140 50.13 -69.23 45.81
C ILE A 140 50.63 -69.95 47.06
#